data_AF-A0A7S0IXG9-F1
#
_entry.id   AF-A0A7S0IXG9-F1
#
_cell.length_a   1.000
_cell.length_b   1.000
_cell.length_c   1.000
_cell.angle_alpha   90.00
_cell.angle_beta   90.00
_cell.angle_gamma   90.00
#
_symmetry.space_group_name_H-M   'P 1'
#
loop_
_entity.id
_entity.type
_entity.pdbx_description
1 polymer ?
#
loop_
_entity_poly.entity_id
_entity_poly.type
_entity_poly.pdbx_seq_one_letter_code
_entity_poly.pdbx_strand_id
1 'polypeptide(L)'
;AHMGLHLLALALSWQNGPLLPRPTMIRSPFMALSSANGSLPAGDAALLGATASLRASVLDDAQEQLERARAAYGDEPAADKAELLQLVQAHIDAALAKQRRTRAYTEAALQAPAGPTRQQVEDATREGDGAVSRAVGAIGRREFPLAMQELERARAAYRQAGEAVERARASTLENVYGAMRAELERTDKME
;
A
#
# COMPACT_ATOMS: atom_id res chain seq x y z
N ALA A 1 -21.37 14.02 39.56
CA ALA A 1 -21.78 14.11 38.14
C ALA A 1 -20.85 14.99 37.28
N HIS A 2 -19.51 15.00 37.49
CA HIS A 2 -18.57 15.85 36.72
C HIS A 2 -17.27 15.15 36.27
N MET A 3 -17.23 13.81 36.17
CA MET A 3 -16.02 13.10 35.66
C MET A 3 -16.14 12.58 34.22
N GLY A 4 -17.29 12.69 33.56
CA GLY A 4 -17.51 12.14 32.21
C GLY A 4 -16.95 12.96 31.05
N LEU A 5 -16.55 14.23 31.27
CA LEU A 5 -16.18 15.15 30.19
C LEU A 5 -14.69 15.15 29.84
N HIS A 6 -13.82 14.58 30.68
CA HIS A 6 -12.38 14.52 30.39
C HIS A 6 -11.97 13.34 29.49
N LEU A 7 -12.82 12.31 29.35
CA LEU A 7 -12.54 11.17 28.47
C LEU A 7 -12.92 11.44 27.00
N LEU A 8 -13.86 12.37 26.74
CA LEU A 8 -14.28 12.71 25.37
C LEU A 8 -13.23 13.57 24.64
N ALA A 9 -12.45 14.36 25.36
CA ALA A 9 -11.44 15.26 24.77
C ALA A 9 -10.21 14.52 24.22
N LEU A 10 -9.96 13.27 24.62
CA LEU A 10 -8.85 12.47 24.10
C LEU A 10 -9.21 11.70 22.80
N ALA A 11 -10.49 11.58 22.46
CA ALA A 11 -10.96 10.85 21.28
C ALA A 11 -10.87 11.67 19.97
N LEU A 12 -10.77 13.00 20.06
CA LEU A 12 -10.80 13.91 18.90
C LEU A 12 -9.41 14.26 18.32
N SER A 13 -8.30 13.74 18.87
CA SER A 13 -6.96 14.01 18.32
C SER A 13 -6.52 13.05 17.20
N TRP A 14 -7.41 12.19 16.70
CA TRP A 14 -7.06 11.08 15.81
C TRP A 14 -7.21 11.36 14.31
N GLN A 15 -7.60 12.57 13.88
CA GLN A 15 -8.06 12.77 12.50
C GLN A 15 -7.16 13.62 11.58
N ASN A 16 -6.09 14.29 12.06
CA ASN A 16 -5.21 15.06 11.17
C ASN A 16 -3.75 15.09 11.65
N GLY A 17 -2.86 14.41 10.93
CA GLY A 17 -1.42 14.56 11.07
C GLY A 17 -0.76 14.60 9.68
N PRO A 18 -0.22 15.75 9.23
CA PRO A 18 0.65 15.80 8.06
C PRO A 18 2.07 15.33 8.41
N LEU A 19 2.73 14.76 7.41
CA LEU A 19 4.14 14.35 7.44
C LEU A 19 5.07 15.56 7.54
N LEU A 20 5.66 15.85 8.71
CA LEU A 20 6.82 16.74 8.87
C LEU A 20 7.64 16.39 10.14
N PRO A 21 8.91 16.84 10.25
CA PRO A 21 10.03 16.04 10.75
C PRO A 21 10.20 16.05 12.27
N ARG A 22 10.94 15.04 12.75
CA ARG A 22 11.31 14.82 14.16
C ARG A 22 11.82 16.09 14.84
N PRO A 23 11.19 16.54 15.94
CA PRO A 23 11.79 17.42 16.90
C PRO A 23 12.37 16.64 18.09
N THR A 24 13.55 17.11 18.46
CA THR A 24 14.29 17.05 19.72
C THR A 24 13.51 16.73 20.99
N MET A 25 14.21 15.98 21.86
CA MET A 25 13.89 15.69 23.26
C MET A 25 13.30 16.89 24.00
N ILE A 26 11.99 16.87 24.24
CA ILE A 26 11.35 17.64 25.30
C ILE A 26 10.91 16.62 26.33
N ARG A 27 11.61 16.60 27.47
CA ARG A 27 11.15 15.96 28.70
C ARG A 27 9.84 16.60 29.09
N SER A 28 8.71 15.98 28.74
CA SER A 28 7.42 16.34 29.31
C SER A 28 7.39 15.95 30.80
N PRO A 29 6.91 16.83 31.68
CA PRO A 29 6.62 16.45 33.05
C PRO A 29 5.34 15.62 32.99
N PHE A 30 5.47 14.29 32.98
CA PHE A 30 4.35 13.44 33.35
C PHE A 30 4.17 13.61 34.86
N MET A 31 3.45 14.68 35.23
CA MET A 31 2.96 14.86 36.59
C MET A 31 2.18 13.60 36.94
N ALA A 32 2.72 12.90 37.94
CA ALA A 32 2.04 11.86 38.65
C ALA A 32 0.70 12.40 39.17
N LEU A 33 -0.39 12.04 38.50
CA LEU A 33 -1.70 11.95 39.14
C LEU A 33 -1.70 10.68 40.00
N SER A 34 -0.89 10.73 41.05
CA SER A 34 -0.99 9.82 42.19
C SER A 34 -2.00 10.42 43.16
N SER A 35 -2.91 9.58 43.65
CA SER A 35 -3.85 9.84 44.75
C SER A 35 -5.27 10.27 44.36
N ALA A 36 -5.97 9.38 43.67
CA ALA A 36 -7.30 9.00 44.13
C ALA A 36 -7.28 7.47 44.36
N ASN A 37 -7.10 7.03 45.61
CA ASN A 37 -7.18 5.61 46.01
C ASN A 37 -8.63 5.12 45.96
N GLY A 38 -9.25 5.16 44.77
CA GLY A 38 -10.41 4.36 44.43
C GLY A 38 -9.91 3.24 43.53
N SER A 39 -9.93 2.00 44.00
CA SER A 39 -9.72 0.86 43.11
C SER A 39 -10.72 0.98 41.95
N LEU A 40 -10.23 1.16 40.73
CA LEU A 40 -11.09 1.15 39.56
C LEU A 40 -11.90 -0.16 39.56
N PRO A 41 -13.20 -0.12 39.22
CA PRO A 41 -13.95 -1.34 39.00
C PRO A 41 -13.19 -2.27 38.06
N ALA A 42 -13.18 -3.57 38.33
CA ALA A 42 -12.38 -4.54 37.58
C ALA A 42 -12.62 -4.46 36.06
N GLY A 43 -13.85 -4.19 35.63
CA GLY A 43 -14.20 -3.99 34.22
C GLY A 43 -13.55 -2.74 33.61
N ASP A 44 -13.50 -1.63 34.33
CA ASP A 44 -12.87 -0.39 33.85
C ASP A 44 -11.35 -0.55 33.73
N ALA A 45 -10.73 -1.24 34.70
CA ALA A 45 -9.31 -1.55 34.65
C ALA A 45 -8.98 -2.47 33.46
N ALA A 46 -9.81 -3.48 33.19
CA ALA A 46 -9.65 -4.38 32.05
C ALA A 46 -9.85 -3.66 30.71
N LEU A 47 -10.83 -2.75 30.59
CA LEU A 47 -11.04 -1.95 29.38
C LEU A 47 -9.83 -1.05 29.08
N LEU A 48 -9.27 -0.40 30.11
CA LEU A 48 -8.04 0.38 29.97
C LEU A 48 -6.87 -0.52 29.53
N GLY A 49 -6.75 -1.72 30.09
CA GLY A 49 -5.79 -2.73 29.67
C GLY A 49 -5.93 -3.08 28.19
N ALA A 50 -7.15 -3.34 27.71
CA ALA A 50 -7.42 -3.63 26.31
C ALA A 50 -6.98 -2.49 25.39
N THR A 51 -7.28 -1.24 25.75
CA THR A 51 -6.85 -0.07 24.96
C THR A 51 -5.32 0.13 24.97
N ALA A 52 -4.65 -0.17 26.09
CA ALA A 52 -3.20 -0.10 26.19
C ALA A 52 -2.52 -1.17 25.33
N SER A 53 -2.99 -2.42 25.39
CA SER A 53 -2.49 -3.52 24.56
C SER A 53 -2.74 -3.26 23.06
N LEU A 54 -3.90 -2.70 22.70
CA LEU A 54 -4.19 -2.28 21.34
C LEU A 54 -3.20 -1.22 20.83
N ARG A 55 -2.85 -0.22 21.66
CA ARG A 55 -1.83 0.79 21.31
C ARG A 55 -0.44 0.19 21.15
N ALA A 56 -0.12 -0.81 21.97
CA ALA A 56 1.13 -1.58 21.85
C ALA A 56 1.10 -2.58 20.67
N SER A 57 -0.01 -2.69 19.95
CA SER A 57 -0.22 -3.67 18.88
C SER A 57 -0.10 -5.14 19.33
N VAL A 58 -0.32 -5.40 20.62
CA VAL A 58 -0.39 -6.75 21.19
C VAL A 58 -1.86 -7.17 21.20
N LEU A 59 -2.33 -7.67 20.05
CA LEU A 59 -3.76 -7.86 19.79
C LEU A 59 -4.38 -9.00 20.61
N ASP A 60 -3.62 -10.05 20.90
CA ASP A 60 -4.06 -11.17 21.74
C ASP A 60 -4.35 -10.69 23.17
N ASP A 61 -3.42 -9.96 23.78
CA ASP A 61 -3.62 -9.33 25.09
C ASP A 61 -4.79 -8.34 25.08
N ALA A 62 -4.99 -7.60 23.98
CA ALA A 62 -6.12 -6.68 23.87
C ALA A 62 -7.47 -7.41 23.88
N GLN A 63 -7.57 -8.56 23.20
CA GLN A 63 -8.76 -9.41 23.21
C GLN A 63 -8.99 -10.02 24.59
N GLU A 64 -7.96 -10.57 25.23
CA GLU A 64 -8.07 -11.16 26.55
C GLU A 64 -8.58 -10.14 27.58
N GLN A 65 -8.05 -8.91 27.55
CA GLN A 65 -8.49 -7.84 28.44
C GLN A 65 -9.92 -7.37 28.15
N LEU A 66 -10.36 -7.39 26.88
CA LEU A 66 -11.74 -7.09 26.52
C LEU A 66 -12.71 -8.16 27.04
N GLU A 67 -12.33 -9.44 26.98
CA GLU A 67 -13.12 -10.54 27.54
C GLU A 67 -13.24 -10.45 29.06
N ARG A 68 -12.14 -10.11 29.75
CA ARG A 68 -12.16 -9.81 31.20
C ARG A 68 -13.08 -8.64 31.53
N ALA A 69 -13.09 -7.59 30.69
CA ALA A 69 -13.99 -6.45 30.86
C ALA A 69 -15.46 -6.87 30.72
N ARG A 70 -15.80 -7.68 29.70
CA ARG A 70 -17.15 -8.24 29.52
C ARG A 70 -17.60 -9.06 30.72
N ALA A 71 -16.75 -9.99 31.18
CA ALA A 71 -17.05 -10.83 32.33
C ALA A 71 -17.28 -10.00 33.61
N ALA A 72 -16.52 -8.92 33.80
CA ALA A 72 -16.64 -8.05 34.96
C ALA A 72 -17.90 -7.16 34.93
N TYR A 73 -18.38 -6.77 33.75
CA TYR A 73 -19.63 -6.01 33.63
C TYR A 73 -20.89 -6.90 33.59
N GLY A 74 -20.73 -8.21 33.34
CA GLY A 74 -21.82 -9.17 33.25
C GLY A 74 -22.56 -9.14 31.91
N ASP A 75 -23.65 -9.91 31.84
CA ASP A 75 -24.42 -10.10 30.61
C ASP A 75 -25.27 -8.88 30.21
N GLU A 76 -25.66 -8.05 31.18
CA GLU A 76 -26.44 -6.82 30.99
C GLU A 76 -25.66 -5.60 31.52
N PRO A 77 -24.60 -5.16 30.80
CA PRO A 77 -23.86 -3.96 31.17
C PRO A 77 -24.75 -2.71 31.07
N ALA A 78 -24.46 -1.70 31.89
CA ALA A 78 -25.03 -0.38 31.70
C ALA A 78 -24.75 0.13 30.27
N ALA A 79 -25.67 0.93 29.70
CA ALA A 79 -25.64 1.31 28.28
C ALA A 79 -24.31 1.97 27.85
N ASP A 80 -23.73 2.79 28.72
CA ASP A 80 -22.42 3.43 28.51
C ASP A 80 -21.28 2.40 28.44
N LYS A 81 -21.31 1.37 29.28
CA LYS A 81 -20.33 0.29 29.28
C LYS A 81 -20.48 -0.61 28.06
N ALA A 82 -21.72 -0.88 27.65
CA ALA A 82 -22.01 -1.63 26.42
C ALA A 82 -21.42 -0.92 25.19
N GLU A 83 -21.61 0.39 25.09
CA GLU A 83 -21.06 1.22 24.00
C GLU A 83 -19.52 1.20 24.00
N LEU A 84 -18.89 1.34 25.16
CA LEU A 84 -17.43 1.28 25.28
C LEU A 84 -16.86 -0.08 24.88
N LEU A 85 -17.49 -1.18 25.31
CA LEU A 85 -17.09 -2.54 24.91
C LEU A 85 -17.19 -2.74 23.39
N GLN A 86 -18.26 -2.22 22.76
CA GLN A 86 -18.44 -2.29 21.31
C GLN A 86 -17.39 -1.47 20.57
N LEU A 87 -17.07 -0.27 21.05
CA LEU A 87 -16.05 0.57 20.45
C LEU A 87 -14.67 -0.09 20.47
N VAL A 88 -14.26 -0.62 21.63
CA VAL A 88 -12.97 -1.32 21.76
C VAL A 88 -12.93 -2.58 20.90
N GLN A 89 -14.01 -3.35 20.86
CA GLN A 89 -14.14 -4.51 19.97
C GLN A 89 -13.93 -4.10 18.50
N ALA A 90 -14.63 -3.08 18.02
CA ALA A 90 -14.53 -2.60 16.65
C ALA A 90 -13.09 -2.19 16.28
N HIS A 91 -12.37 -1.57 17.22
CA HIS A 91 -10.97 -1.20 17.00
C HIS A 91 -10.03 -2.41 16.95
N ILE A 92 -10.24 -3.41 17.80
CA ILE A 92 -9.48 -4.67 17.76
C ILE A 92 -9.73 -5.39 16.43
N ASP A 93 -10.98 -5.48 15.98
CA ASP A 93 -11.35 -6.11 14.71
C ASP A 93 -10.70 -5.40 13.51
N ALA A 94 -10.71 -4.06 13.52
CA ALA A 94 -10.04 -3.26 12.49
C ALA A 94 -8.52 -3.50 12.47
N ALA A 95 -7.89 -3.61 13.65
CA ALA A 95 -6.46 -3.90 13.76
C ALA A 95 -6.11 -5.31 13.26
N LEU A 96 -6.90 -6.32 13.62
CA LEU A 96 -6.77 -7.70 13.12
C LEU A 96 -6.95 -7.78 11.61
N ALA A 97 -7.96 -7.10 11.06
CA ALA A 97 -8.20 -7.03 9.63
C ALA A 97 -7.00 -6.41 8.88
N LYS A 98 -6.41 -5.34 9.44
CA LYS A 98 -5.20 -4.71 8.89
C LYS A 98 -4.02 -5.67 8.91
N GLN A 99 -3.79 -6.36 10.03
CA GLN A 99 -2.70 -7.34 10.15
C GLN A 99 -2.82 -8.47 9.12
N ARG A 100 -4.03 -9.00 8.91
CA ARG A 100 -4.31 -10.04 7.90
C ARG A 100 -4.00 -9.56 6.48
N ARG A 101 -4.38 -8.32 6.14
CA ARG A 101 -4.07 -7.73 4.82
C ARG A 101 -2.57 -7.58 4.62
N THR A 102 -1.84 -7.08 5.62
CA THR A 102 -0.38 -6.96 5.54
C THR A 102 0.29 -8.32 5.36
N ARG A 103 -0.15 -9.34 6.12
CA ARG A 103 0.38 -10.69 6.00
C ARG A 103 0.13 -11.29 4.61
N ALA A 104 -1.11 -11.17 4.10
CA ALA A 104 -1.46 -11.63 2.77
C ALA A 104 -0.62 -10.95 1.67
N TYR A 105 -0.37 -9.64 1.81
CA TYR A 105 0.52 -8.91 0.89
C TYR A 105 1.96 -9.43 0.95
N THR A 106 2.51 -9.63 2.15
CA THR A 106 3.88 -10.16 2.31
C THR A 106 4.01 -11.57 1.77
N GLU A 107 3.04 -12.45 2.04
CA GLU A 107 3.02 -13.82 1.52
C GLU A 107 2.91 -13.84 -0.01
N ALA A 108 2.07 -12.99 -0.59
CA ALA A 108 1.98 -12.82 -2.05
C ALA A 108 3.28 -12.28 -2.66
N ALA A 109 3.95 -11.32 -1.99
CA ALA A 109 5.22 -10.78 -2.44
C ALA A 109 6.36 -11.81 -2.38
N LEU A 110 6.32 -12.74 -1.42
CA LEU A 110 7.29 -13.85 -1.33
C LEU A 110 7.06 -14.93 -2.40
N GLN A 111 5.83 -15.06 -2.92
CA GLN A 111 5.47 -16.02 -3.96
C GLN A 111 5.60 -15.44 -5.38
N ALA A 112 5.79 -14.12 -5.53
CA ALA A 112 6.00 -13.52 -6.83
C ALA A 112 7.30 -14.04 -7.44
N PRO A 113 7.30 -14.47 -8.73
CA PRO A 113 8.54 -14.86 -9.40
C PRO A 113 9.52 -13.69 -9.35
N ALA A 114 10.79 -14.00 -9.12
CA ALA A 114 11.85 -12.98 -9.19
C ALA A 114 11.72 -12.25 -10.52
N GLY A 115 11.59 -10.92 -10.46
CA GLY A 115 11.56 -10.09 -11.66
C GLY A 115 12.80 -10.30 -12.53
N PRO A 116 12.80 -9.81 -13.78
CA PRO A 116 13.95 -9.95 -14.66
C PRO A 116 15.20 -9.37 -13.98
N THR A 117 16.29 -10.11 -14.05
CA THR A 117 17.59 -9.67 -13.56
C THR A 117 18.05 -8.44 -14.35
N ARG A 118 18.92 -7.62 -13.76
CA ARG A 118 19.48 -6.45 -14.45
C ARG A 118 20.06 -6.79 -15.82
N GLN A 119 20.77 -7.91 -15.93
CA GLN A 119 21.34 -8.39 -17.19
C GLN A 119 20.25 -8.69 -18.22
N GLN A 120 19.16 -9.37 -17.82
CA GLN A 120 18.03 -9.66 -18.70
C GLN A 120 17.34 -8.38 -19.19
N VAL A 121 17.19 -7.38 -18.32
CA VAL A 121 16.65 -6.07 -18.71
C VAL A 121 17.55 -5.38 -19.74
N GLU A 122 18.87 -5.37 -19.52
CA GLU A 122 19.85 -4.77 -20.43
C GLU A 122 19.89 -5.48 -21.80
N ASP A 123 19.86 -6.81 -21.81
CA ASP A 123 19.88 -7.61 -23.03
C ASP A 123 18.59 -7.44 -23.85
N ALA A 124 17.43 -7.47 -23.19
CA ALA A 124 16.14 -7.25 -23.84
C ALA A 124 16.00 -5.81 -24.38
N THR A 125 16.52 -4.81 -23.64
CA THR A 125 16.56 -3.42 -24.13
C THR A 125 17.43 -3.30 -25.38
N ARG A 126 18.62 -3.92 -25.38
CA ARG A 126 19.53 -3.92 -26.53
C ARG A 126 18.92 -4.62 -27.75
N GLU A 127 18.21 -5.73 -27.54
CA GLU A 127 17.47 -6.40 -28.61
C GLU A 127 16.39 -5.49 -29.21
N GLY A 128 15.62 -4.82 -28.35
CA GLY A 128 14.58 -3.88 -28.79
C GLY A 128 15.14 -2.72 -29.62
N ASP A 129 16.20 -2.07 -29.14
CA ASP A 129 16.86 -0.96 -29.84
C ASP A 129 17.46 -1.42 -31.19
N GLY A 130 17.99 -2.64 -31.25
CA GLY A 130 18.47 -3.25 -32.48
C GLY A 130 17.35 -3.53 -33.49
N ALA A 131 16.19 -3.98 -33.01
CA ALA A 131 15.01 -4.23 -33.84
C ALA A 131 14.42 -2.92 -34.40
N VAL A 132 14.34 -1.85 -33.60
CA VAL A 132 13.97 -0.51 -34.09
C VAL A 132 14.90 -0.06 -35.21
N SER A 133 16.22 -0.24 -35.05
CA SER A 133 17.20 0.14 -36.06
C SER A 133 17.01 -0.62 -37.38
N ARG A 134 16.70 -1.93 -37.32
CA ARG A 134 16.39 -2.75 -38.50
C ARG A 134 15.07 -2.32 -39.16
N ALA A 135 14.05 -2.00 -38.37
CA ALA A 135 12.77 -1.50 -38.88
C ALA A 135 12.94 -0.21 -39.69
N VAL A 136 13.70 0.76 -39.16
CA VAL A 136 14.01 2.01 -39.89
C VAL A 136 14.73 1.72 -41.21
N GLY A 137 15.69 0.79 -41.21
CA GLY A 137 16.36 0.36 -42.44
C GLY A 137 15.41 -0.28 -43.46
N ALA A 138 14.48 -1.12 -43.01
CA ALA A 138 13.47 -1.76 -43.86
C ALA A 138 12.48 -0.73 -44.45
N ILE A 139 12.07 0.28 -43.67
CA ILE A 139 11.24 1.40 -44.17
C ILE A 139 11.95 2.13 -45.30
N GLY A 140 13.25 2.44 -45.14
CA GLY A 140 14.04 3.12 -46.17
C GLY A 140 14.16 2.33 -47.48
N ARG A 141 14.14 1.00 -47.41
CA ARG A 141 14.11 0.10 -48.59
C ARG A 141 12.70 -0.23 -49.08
N ARG A 142 11.65 0.32 -48.44
CA ARG A 142 10.23 0.02 -48.70
C ARG A 142 9.86 -1.46 -48.48
N GLU A 143 10.57 -2.15 -47.60
CA GLU A 143 10.28 -3.52 -47.17
C GLU A 143 9.29 -3.50 -45.99
N PHE A 144 8.08 -2.97 -46.21
CA PHE A 144 7.12 -2.70 -45.12
C PHE A 144 6.71 -3.92 -44.28
N PRO A 145 6.51 -5.12 -44.86
CA PRO A 145 6.23 -6.32 -44.05
C PRO A 145 7.37 -6.65 -43.08
N LEU A 146 8.64 -6.47 -43.50
CA LEU A 146 9.80 -6.69 -42.65
C LEU A 146 9.89 -5.61 -41.57
N ALA A 147 9.63 -4.34 -41.91
CA ALA A 147 9.60 -3.25 -40.94
C ALA A 147 8.58 -3.50 -39.83
N MET A 148 7.37 -3.95 -40.18
CA MET A 148 6.33 -4.32 -39.22
C MET A 148 6.78 -5.44 -38.29
N GLN A 149 7.38 -6.50 -38.83
CA GLN A 149 7.88 -7.62 -38.05
C GLN A 149 8.95 -7.18 -37.03
N GLU A 150 9.87 -6.31 -37.44
CA GLU A 150 10.91 -5.79 -36.55
C GLU A 150 10.35 -4.83 -35.48
N LEU A 151 9.30 -4.06 -35.76
CA LEU A 151 8.64 -3.23 -34.75
C LEU A 151 7.90 -4.07 -33.69
N GLU A 152 7.22 -5.14 -34.10
CA GLU A 152 6.60 -6.07 -33.16
C GLU A 152 7.65 -6.80 -32.30
N ARG A 153 8.79 -7.17 -32.91
CA ARG A 153 9.93 -7.73 -32.18
C ARG A 153 10.49 -6.73 -31.16
N ALA A 154 10.65 -5.47 -31.54
CA ALA A 154 11.10 -4.42 -30.62
C ALA A 154 10.15 -4.26 -29.44
N ARG A 155 8.84 -4.22 -29.70
CA ARG A 155 7.80 -4.13 -28.67
C ARG A 155 7.84 -5.31 -27.71
N ALA A 156 7.97 -6.54 -28.23
CA ALA A 156 8.08 -7.73 -27.40
C ALA A 156 9.33 -7.69 -26.50
N ALA A 157 10.47 -7.28 -27.05
CA ALA A 157 11.71 -7.16 -26.29
C ALA A 157 11.62 -6.11 -25.18
N TYR A 158 11.05 -4.93 -25.44
CA TYR A 158 10.85 -3.92 -24.38
C TYR A 158 9.86 -4.37 -23.30
N ARG A 159 8.82 -5.14 -23.64
CA ARG A 159 7.92 -5.73 -22.65
C ARG A 159 8.65 -6.74 -21.75
N GLN A 160 9.56 -7.54 -22.32
CA GLN A 160 10.40 -8.45 -21.56
C GLN A 160 11.40 -7.72 -20.66
N ALA A 161 11.90 -6.55 -21.09
CA ALA A 161 12.75 -5.69 -20.28
C ALA A 161 11.99 -5.05 -19.08
N GLY A 162 10.66 -4.96 -19.18
CA GLY A 162 9.77 -4.53 -18.10
C GLY A 162 9.09 -3.19 -18.37
N GLU A 163 8.08 -2.90 -17.56
CA GLU A 163 7.12 -1.81 -17.79
C GLU A 163 7.78 -0.42 -17.90
N ALA A 164 8.83 -0.17 -17.12
CA ALA A 164 9.56 1.09 -17.16
C ALA A 164 10.23 1.33 -18.52
N VAL A 165 10.83 0.29 -19.12
CA VAL A 165 11.48 0.36 -20.44
C VAL A 165 10.42 0.46 -21.54
N GLU A 166 9.35 -0.34 -21.47
CA GLU A 166 8.23 -0.27 -22.42
C GLU A 166 7.64 1.14 -22.47
N ARG A 167 7.37 1.77 -21.32
CA ARG A 167 6.90 3.16 -21.26
C ARG A 167 7.91 4.16 -21.81
N ALA A 168 9.19 4.01 -21.48
CA ALA A 168 10.23 4.92 -21.96
C ALA A 168 10.45 4.86 -23.49
N ARG A 169 10.11 3.74 -24.13
CA ARG A 169 10.30 3.50 -25.57
C ARG A 169 9.02 3.57 -26.40
N ALA A 170 7.85 3.74 -25.77
CA ALA A 170 6.55 3.81 -26.43
C ALA A 170 6.52 4.89 -27.53
N SER A 171 6.92 6.12 -27.21
CA SER A 171 6.94 7.23 -28.17
C SER A 171 7.87 6.95 -29.36
N THR A 172 9.00 6.26 -29.14
CA THR A 172 9.90 5.85 -30.23
C THR A 172 9.20 4.91 -31.19
N LEU A 173 8.53 3.86 -30.67
CA LEU A 173 7.79 2.94 -31.51
C LEU A 173 6.67 3.64 -32.29
N GLU A 174 5.87 4.47 -31.60
CA GLU A 174 4.77 5.25 -32.22
C GLU A 174 5.27 6.12 -33.39
N ASN A 175 6.40 6.81 -33.22
CA ASN A 175 7.00 7.62 -34.27
C ASN A 175 7.41 6.77 -35.49
N VAL A 176 7.99 5.59 -35.27
CA VAL A 176 8.42 4.71 -36.38
C VAL A 176 7.22 4.07 -37.08
N TYR A 177 6.18 3.66 -36.35
CA TYR A 177 4.92 3.22 -36.95
C TYR A 177 4.28 4.34 -37.79
N GLY A 178 4.27 5.57 -37.29
CA GLY A 178 3.77 6.73 -38.02
C GLY A 178 4.53 6.99 -39.31
N ALA A 179 5.86 6.92 -39.27
CA ALA A 179 6.71 7.06 -40.46
C ALA A 179 6.44 5.96 -41.50
N MET A 180 6.36 4.69 -41.07
CA MET A 180 6.04 3.57 -41.95
C MET A 180 4.69 3.75 -42.65
N ARG A 181 3.66 4.16 -41.90
CA ARG A 181 2.33 4.44 -42.47
C ARG A 181 2.37 5.56 -43.50
N ALA A 182 3.10 6.64 -43.23
CA ALA A 182 3.26 7.74 -44.18
C ALA A 182 3.95 7.30 -45.47
N GLU A 183 4.93 6.40 -45.41
CA GLU A 183 5.60 5.86 -46.60
C GLU A 183 4.71 4.88 -47.38
N LEU A 184 3.89 4.06 -46.70
CA LEU A 184 2.87 3.22 -47.36
C LEU A 184 1.89 4.09 -48.16
N GLU A 185 1.32 5.13 -47.54
CA GLU A 185 0.38 6.04 -48.19
C GLU A 185 0.98 6.80 -49.38
N ARG A 186 2.31 7.00 -49.43
CA ARG A 186 3.00 7.57 -50.59
C ARG A 186 3.20 6.55 -51.70
N THR A 187 3.52 5.31 -51.34
CA THR A 187 3.71 4.22 -52.31
C THR A 187 2.42 3.94 -53.04
N ASP A 188 1.30 3.83 -52.31
CA ASP A 188 -0.03 3.60 -52.87
C ASP A 188 -0.51 4.72 -53.81
N LYS A 189 0.02 5.95 -53.68
CA LYS A 189 -0.33 7.09 -54.56
C LYS A 189 0.51 7.17 -55.83
N MET A 190 1.62 6.43 -55.90
CA MET A 190 2.54 6.43 -57.04
C MET A 190 2.29 5.27 -58.00
N GLU A 191 1.55 4.25 -57.56
CA GLU A 191 1.01 3.16 -58.40
C GLU A 191 -0.31 3.58 -59.06
#